data_AF-A0A3N6PMA8-F1
#
_entry.id   AF-A0A3N6PMA8-F1
#
_cell.length_a   1.000
_cell.length_b   1.000
_cell.length_c   1.000
_cell.angle_alpha   90.00
_cell.angle_beta   90.00
_cell.angle_gamma   90.00
#
_symmetry.space_group_name_H-M   'P 1'
#
loop_
_entity.id
_entity.type
_entity.pdbx_description
1 polymer ?
#
loop_
_entity_poly.entity_id
_entity_poly.type
_entity_poly.pdbx_seq_one_letter_code
_entity_poly.pdbx_strand_id
1 'polypeptide(L)'
;MGKNSRLKKERRNATANLYTAQQKLFAANGLFRELTTPPELSNSVLSFCHSLSDQTPFYIACEPEAWSRLGCCDANVEEYIRQTGCGKSAFGFRVWVNGPNYMEAESHAIWRNGDAYRDVSFSNEGESRILFLPVSSSFIGKFDDVPKKVRKAYGKENIELLRVYEAYEARYVIPNRQQMSRAEAWDHMLTYERWKKGERYTPIVKQALRSS
;
A
#
# COMPACT_ATOMS: atom_id res chain seq x y z
N MET A 1 -46.43 12.18 22.88
CA MET A 1 -45.50 11.94 21.75
C MET A 1 -45.23 10.45 21.63
N GLY A 2 -45.76 9.79 20.58
CA GLY A 2 -45.80 8.32 20.48
C GLY A 2 -44.51 7.67 20.00
N LYS A 3 -44.22 6.45 20.49
CA LYS A 3 -43.05 5.61 20.15
C LYS A 3 -42.77 5.49 18.64
N ASN A 4 -43.82 5.51 17.81
CA ASN A 4 -43.69 5.46 16.34
C ASN A 4 -43.04 6.71 15.71
N SER A 5 -43.20 7.89 16.31
CA SER A 5 -42.55 9.13 15.83
C SER A 5 -41.04 9.12 16.13
N ARG A 6 -40.65 8.57 17.29
CA ARG A 6 -39.26 8.39 17.69
C ARG A 6 -38.53 7.39 16.80
N LEU A 7 -39.12 6.22 16.54
CA LEU A 7 -38.56 5.19 15.65
C LEU A 7 -38.38 5.69 14.20
N LYS A 8 -39.32 6.51 13.69
CA LYS A 8 -39.22 7.11 12.35
C LYS A 8 -38.09 8.14 12.26
N LYS A 9 -37.89 8.94 13.32
CA LYS A 9 -36.78 9.91 13.42
C LYS A 9 -35.42 9.20 13.53
N GLU A 10 -35.34 8.16 14.36
CA GLU A 10 -34.14 7.34 14.52
C GLU A 10 -33.74 6.64 13.21
N ARG A 11 -34.71 6.06 12.48
CA ARG A 11 -34.49 5.49 11.14
C ARG A 11 -34.01 6.52 10.13
N ARG A 12 -34.65 7.70 10.06
CA ARG A 12 -34.23 8.76 9.12
C ARG A 12 -32.83 9.28 9.42
N ASN A 13 -32.49 9.44 10.69
CA ASN A 13 -31.14 9.83 11.12
C ASN A 13 -30.11 8.75 10.77
N ALA A 14 -30.44 7.47 10.97
CA ALA A 14 -29.58 6.36 10.57
C ALA A 14 -29.34 6.33 9.06
N THR A 15 -30.39 6.51 8.25
CA THR A 15 -30.28 6.57 6.78
C THR A 15 -29.45 7.76 6.31
N ALA A 16 -29.66 8.96 6.89
CA ALA A 16 -28.86 10.14 6.56
C ALA A 16 -27.37 9.94 6.91
N ASN A 17 -27.09 9.36 8.09
CA ASN A 17 -25.72 9.05 8.51
C ASN A 17 -25.05 8.02 7.58
N LEU A 18 -25.77 7.00 7.12
CA LEU A 18 -25.26 6.03 6.15
C LEU A 18 -24.92 6.67 4.81
N TYR A 19 -25.79 7.55 4.30
CA TYR A 19 -25.55 8.28 3.06
C TYR A 19 -24.31 9.17 3.15
N THR A 20 -24.18 9.94 4.23
CA THR A 20 -22.98 10.77 4.47
C THR A 20 -21.71 9.92 4.60
N ALA A 21 -21.78 8.76 5.27
CA ALA A 21 -20.63 7.86 5.37
C ALA A 21 -20.22 7.30 4.00
N GLN A 22 -21.18 6.92 3.15
CA GLN A 22 -20.92 6.44 1.80
C GLN A 22 -20.29 7.52 0.91
N GLN A 23 -20.77 8.76 0.99
CA GLN A 23 -20.18 9.90 0.28
C GLN A 23 -18.74 10.18 0.73
N LYS A 24 -18.50 10.18 2.05
CA LYS A 24 -17.14 10.35 2.60
C LYS A 24 -16.22 9.21 2.18
N LEU A 25 -16.69 7.97 2.15
CA LEU A 25 -15.89 6.84 1.68
C LEU A 25 -15.53 6.99 0.18
N PHE A 26 -16.49 7.42 -0.64
CA PHE A 26 -16.23 7.72 -2.05
C PHE A 26 -15.23 8.85 -2.21
N ALA A 27 -15.35 9.94 -1.44
CA ALA A 27 -14.41 11.05 -1.46
C ALA A 27 -13.01 10.63 -0.98
N ALA A 28 -12.92 9.74 0.02
CA ALA A 28 -11.66 9.20 0.50
C ALA A 28 -10.88 8.44 -0.58
N ASN A 29 -11.56 7.84 -1.58
CA ASN A 29 -10.86 7.27 -2.74
C ASN A 29 -9.98 8.30 -3.44
N GLY A 30 -10.34 9.59 -3.41
CA GLY A 30 -9.51 10.67 -3.94
C GLY A 30 -8.11 10.73 -3.34
N LEU A 31 -7.92 10.29 -2.08
CA LEU A 31 -6.61 10.24 -1.42
C LEU A 31 -5.69 9.17 -2.01
N PHE A 32 -6.26 8.06 -2.47
CA PHE A 32 -5.51 6.90 -2.95
C PHE A 32 -5.45 6.80 -4.48
N ARG A 33 -6.10 7.74 -5.19
CA ARG A 33 -5.99 7.85 -6.63
C ARG A 33 -4.66 8.48 -6.99
N GLU A 34 -4.04 7.98 -8.05
CA GLU A 34 -2.80 8.56 -8.61
C GLU A 34 -1.62 8.55 -7.63
N LEU A 35 -1.56 7.54 -6.77
CA LEU A 35 -0.36 7.29 -5.97
C LEU A 35 0.83 7.06 -6.90
N THR A 36 1.90 7.79 -6.64
CA THR A 36 3.17 7.68 -7.37
C THR A 36 4.34 7.85 -6.42
N THR A 37 5.52 7.45 -6.85
CA THR A 37 6.76 7.73 -6.13
C THR A 37 6.96 9.24 -6.01
N PRO A 38 7.32 9.78 -4.82
CA PRO A 38 7.70 11.18 -4.69
C PRO A 38 8.76 11.55 -5.72
N PRO A 39 8.61 12.64 -6.49
CA PRO A 39 9.60 12.99 -7.51
C PRO A 39 10.90 13.50 -6.89
N GLU A 40 10.82 14.06 -5.68
CA GLU A 40 11.93 14.66 -4.93
C GLU A 40 11.75 14.48 -3.41
N LEU A 41 12.86 14.60 -2.67
CA LEU A 41 12.89 14.57 -1.21
C LEU A 41 12.54 15.96 -0.63
N SER A 42 11.28 16.35 -0.73
CA SER A 42 10.81 17.59 -0.10
C SER A 42 10.80 17.47 1.43
N ASN A 43 10.72 18.61 2.13
CA ASN A 43 10.66 18.63 3.60
C ASN A 43 9.47 17.84 4.16
N SER A 44 8.32 17.83 3.47
CA SER A 44 7.16 17.06 3.92
C SER A 44 7.38 15.56 3.76
N VAL A 45 8.02 15.11 2.67
CA VAL A 45 8.40 13.71 2.44
C VAL A 45 9.42 13.26 3.47
N LEU A 46 10.49 14.05 3.69
CA LEU A 46 11.49 13.75 4.71
C LEU A 46 10.89 13.68 6.11
N SER A 47 10.03 14.63 6.47
CA SER A 47 9.33 14.64 7.76
C SER A 47 8.44 13.40 7.94
N PHE A 48 7.78 12.94 6.88
CA PHE A 48 7.02 11.68 6.92
C PHE A 48 7.95 10.49 7.12
N CYS A 49 9.04 10.37 6.35
CA CYS A 49 10.01 9.30 6.50
C CYS A 49 10.62 9.23 7.91
N HIS A 50 11.04 10.38 8.47
CA HIS A 50 11.60 10.46 9.82
C HIS A 50 10.60 10.14 10.92
N SER A 51 9.29 10.20 10.65
CA SER A 51 8.27 9.73 11.60
C SER A 51 8.15 8.21 11.66
N LEU A 52 8.74 7.48 10.70
CA LEU A 52 8.65 6.02 10.58
C LEU A 52 9.96 5.30 10.89
N SER A 53 11.10 5.94 10.62
CA SER A 53 12.42 5.34 10.72
C SER A 53 13.49 6.39 11.01
N ASP A 54 14.54 5.98 11.72
CA ASP A 54 15.77 6.75 11.94
C ASP A 54 16.74 6.68 10.75
N GLN A 55 16.40 5.91 9.71
CA GLN A 55 17.22 5.72 8.52
C GLN A 55 16.94 6.79 7.44
N THR A 56 17.93 7.01 6.58
CA THR A 56 17.82 7.93 5.45
C THR A 56 17.11 7.26 4.27
N PRO A 57 16.03 7.85 3.72
CA PRO A 57 15.40 7.34 2.51
C PRO A 57 16.26 7.62 1.27
N PHE A 58 16.20 6.75 0.26
CA PHE A 58 16.94 6.92 -0.98
C PHE A 58 16.14 6.41 -2.19
N TYR A 59 16.45 6.96 -3.37
CA TYR A 59 15.86 6.49 -4.61
C TYR A 59 16.59 5.24 -5.12
N ILE A 60 15.82 4.29 -5.63
CA ILE A 60 16.34 3.08 -6.24
C ILE A 60 15.53 2.73 -7.50
N ALA A 61 16.21 2.21 -8.52
CA ALA A 61 15.56 1.75 -9.75
C ALA A 61 14.79 0.45 -9.51
N CYS A 62 13.63 0.33 -10.15
CA CYS A 62 12.90 -0.92 -10.24
C CYS A 62 13.52 -1.77 -11.35
N GLU A 63 14.17 -2.87 -10.97
CA GLU A 63 14.83 -3.79 -11.89
C GLU A 63 14.25 -5.21 -11.70
N PRO A 64 12.94 -5.39 -11.94
CA PRO A 64 12.31 -6.70 -11.83
C PRO A 64 12.87 -7.67 -12.87
N GLU A 65 12.97 -8.93 -12.47
CA GLU A 65 13.19 -10.04 -13.39
C GLU A 65 11.87 -10.39 -14.11
N ALA A 66 11.95 -11.09 -15.23
CA ALA A 66 10.75 -11.56 -15.96
C ALA A 66 9.80 -12.38 -15.05
N TRP A 67 10.39 -13.09 -14.09
CA TRP A 67 9.70 -13.90 -13.10
C TRP A 67 9.31 -13.13 -11.83
N SER A 68 9.59 -11.85 -11.66
CA SER A 68 9.10 -11.14 -10.49
C SER A 68 7.57 -11.17 -10.44
N ARG A 69 6.98 -11.37 -9.26
CA ARG A 69 5.52 -11.40 -9.05
C ARG A 69 5.05 -10.11 -8.39
N LEU A 70 3.96 -9.55 -8.92
CA LEU A 70 3.34 -8.35 -8.36
C LEU A 70 2.89 -8.61 -6.91
N GLY A 71 3.23 -7.72 -5.99
CA GLY A 71 2.81 -7.82 -4.58
C GLY A 71 3.54 -8.88 -3.75
N CYS A 72 4.57 -9.53 -4.28
CA CYS A 72 5.37 -10.55 -3.57
C CYS A 72 6.83 -10.10 -3.40
N CYS A 73 7.06 -8.86 -2.92
CA CYS A 73 8.40 -8.26 -2.94
C CYS A 73 9.45 -9.05 -2.14
N ASP A 74 9.06 -9.60 -1.00
CA ASP A 74 9.88 -10.48 -0.18
C ASP A 74 10.23 -11.81 -0.88
N ALA A 75 9.25 -12.45 -1.53
CA ALA A 75 9.48 -13.67 -2.30
C ALA A 75 10.33 -13.43 -3.55
N ASN A 76 10.16 -12.27 -4.20
CA ASN A 76 11.00 -11.89 -5.34
C ASN A 76 12.47 -11.78 -4.92
N VAL A 77 12.74 -11.17 -3.76
CA VAL A 77 14.10 -11.04 -3.23
C VAL A 77 14.68 -12.40 -2.87
N GLU A 78 13.92 -13.27 -2.21
CA GLU A 78 14.39 -14.63 -1.89
C GLU A 78 14.72 -15.45 -3.13
N GLU A 79 13.87 -15.41 -4.14
CA GLU A 79 14.13 -16.09 -5.41
C GLU A 79 15.37 -15.51 -6.12
N TYR A 80 15.57 -14.19 -6.05
CA TYR A 80 16.76 -13.55 -6.60
C TYR A 80 18.05 -14.01 -5.89
N ILE A 81 18.02 -14.07 -4.56
CA ILE A 81 19.13 -14.60 -3.75
C ILE A 81 19.39 -16.06 -4.11
N ARG A 82 18.33 -16.86 -4.26
CA ARG A 82 18.44 -18.28 -4.64
C ARG A 82 19.11 -18.47 -6.00
N GLN A 83 18.76 -17.65 -6.99
CA GLN A 83 19.33 -17.73 -8.34
C GLN A 83 20.77 -17.19 -8.41
N THR A 84 21.08 -16.12 -7.68
CA THR A 84 22.41 -15.48 -7.72
C THR A 84 23.40 -16.07 -6.71
N GLY A 85 22.92 -16.81 -5.72
CA GLY A 85 23.74 -17.38 -4.64
C GLY A 85 24.31 -16.35 -3.66
N CYS A 86 23.89 -15.09 -3.70
CA CYS A 86 24.45 -14.03 -2.87
C CYS A 86 23.46 -12.93 -2.46
N GLY A 87 23.86 -12.17 -1.45
CA GLY A 87 23.09 -11.05 -0.90
C GLY A 87 22.05 -11.47 0.14
N LYS A 88 21.25 -10.50 0.55
CA LYS A 88 20.25 -10.63 1.61
C LYS A 88 19.08 -9.67 1.38
N SER A 89 17.97 -9.94 2.05
CA SER A 89 16.83 -9.02 2.06
C SER A 89 17.14 -7.79 2.91
N ALA A 90 16.77 -6.62 2.40
CA ALA A 90 16.67 -5.38 3.17
C ALA A 90 15.20 -4.96 3.22
N PHE A 91 14.66 -4.81 4.43
CA PHE A 91 13.27 -4.44 4.64
C PHE A 91 13.13 -2.94 4.82
N GLY A 92 11.97 -2.43 4.44
CA GLY A 92 11.67 -1.01 4.52
C GLY A 92 10.27 -0.73 4.02
N PHE A 93 10.13 0.47 3.51
CA PHE A 93 8.90 0.95 2.92
C PHE A 93 9.17 1.50 1.53
N ARG A 94 8.24 1.23 0.64
CA ARG A 94 8.05 2.03 -0.56
C ARG A 94 7.16 3.21 -0.19
N VAL A 95 7.64 4.42 -0.42
CA VAL A 95 6.90 5.65 -0.11
C VAL A 95 6.12 6.11 -1.34
N TRP A 96 4.85 6.39 -1.13
CA TRP A 96 3.88 6.84 -2.12
C TRP A 96 3.33 8.21 -1.72
N VAL A 97 3.09 9.08 -2.71
CA VAL A 97 2.41 10.37 -2.53
C VAL A 97 1.20 10.48 -3.46
N ASN A 98 0.22 11.24 -3.02
CA ASN A 98 -0.77 11.85 -3.89
C ASN A 98 -0.77 13.37 -3.63
N GLY A 99 0.01 14.07 -4.44
CA GLY A 99 0.26 15.50 -4.29
C GLY A 99 0.67 15.88 -2.85
N PRO A 100 0.27 17.06 -2.37
CA PRO A 100 0.55 17.50 -1.00
C PRO A 100 -0.44 16.92 0.04
N ASN A 101 -1.45 16.16 -0.40
CA ASN A 101 -2.61 15.83 0.42
C ASN A 101 -2.46 14.53 1.20
N TYR A 102 -1.65 13.60 0.69
CA TYR A 102 -1.59 12.24 1.21
C TYR A 102 -0.23 11.59 0.95
N MET A 103 0.23 10.83 1.94
CA MET A 103 1.40 9.98 1.88
C MET A 103 1.09 8.59 2.44
N GLU A 104 1.72 7.58 1.86
CA GLU A 104 1.65 6.20 2.33
C GLU A 104 3.02 5.56 2.29
N ALA A 105 3.32 4.75 3.30
CA ALA A 105 4.46 3.87 3.34
C ALA A 105 3.95 2.44 3.29
N GLU A 106 4.25 1.73 2.21
CA GLU A 106 3.87 0.34 1.99
C GLU A 106 5.07 -0.57 2.29
N SER A 107 4.90 -1.61 3.10
CA SER A 107 5.99 -2.53 3.43
C SER A 107 6.63 -3.09 2.17
N HIS A 108 7.95 -2.98 2.07
CA HIS A 108 8.69 -3.39 0.88
C HIS A 108 10.00 -4.09 1.23
N ALA A 109 10.40 -5.02 0.37
CA ALA A 109 11.67 -5.72 0.47
C ALA A 109 12.47 -5.50 -0.81
N ILE A 110 13.77 -5.21 -0.65
CA ILE A 110 14.74 -5.10 -1.74
C ILE A 110 15.91 -6.05 -1.49
N TRP A 111 16.64 -6.37 -2.54
CA TRP A 111 17.89 -7.12 -2.43
C TRP A 111 19.05 -6.19 -2.08
N ARG A 112 19.97 -6.67 -1.24
CA ARG A 112 21.22 -5.97 -0.89
C ARG A 112 22.40 -6.93 -0.88
N ASN A 113 23.55 -6.48 -1.38
CA ASN A 113 24.84 -7.12 -1.18
C ASN A 113 25.93 -6.05 -0.97
N GLY A 114 26.47 -5.96 0.25
CA GLY A 114 27.36 -4.85 0.63
C GLY A 114 26.64 -3.51 0.52
N ASP A 115 27.16 -2.62 -0.32
CA ASP A 115 26.56 -1.30 -0.61
C ASP A 115 25.69 -1.29 -1.88
N ALA A 116 25.60 -2.43 -2.59
CA ALA A 116 24.72 -2.57 -3.75
C ALA A 116 23.29 -2.90 -3.30
N TYR A 117 22.32 -2.23 -3.92
CA TYR A 117 20.89 -2.45 -3.71
C TYR A 117 20.18 -2.66 -5.04
N ARG A 118 19.14 -3.48 -5.05
CA ARG A 118 18.28 -3.71 -6.22
C ARG A 118 16.83 -3.92 -5.78
N ASP A 119 15.89 -3.14 -6.33
CA ASP A 119 14.47 -3.48 -6.22
C ASP A 119 14.11 -4.48 -7.32
N VAL A 120 14.02 -5.75 -6.96
CA VAL A 120 13.64 -6.85 -7.88
C VAL A 120 12.13 -6.96 -8.08
N SER A 121 11.36 -5.96 -7.65
CA SER A 121 9.90 -5.93 -7.76
C SER A 121 9.42 -4.79 -8.65
N PHE A 122 8.14 -4.84 -9.02
CA PHE A 122 7.47 -3.79 -9.79
C PHE A 122 6.15 -3.40 -9.14
N SER A 123 5.63 -2.22 -9.49
CA SER A 123 4.28 -1.79 -9.13
C SER A 123 3.31 -1.98 -10.28
N ASN A 124 2.02 -2.01 -10.00
CA ASN A 124 1.01 -2.13 -11.04
C ASN A 124 0.94 -0.85 -11.90
N GLU A 125 1.29 0.28 -11.28
CA GLU A 125 1.39 1.63 -11.82
C GLU A 125 2.58 1.79 -12.78
N GLY A 126 3.59 0.91 -12.70
CA GLY A 126 4.73 0.89 -13.61
C GLY A 126 5.84 1.86 -13.24
N GLU A 127 6.01 2.15 -11.96
CA GLU A 127 7.12 2.97 -11.46
C GLU A 127 8.47 2.40 -11.90
N SER A 128 9.31 3.23 -12.53
CA SER A 128 10.68 2.86 -12.92
C SER A 128 11.69 3.07 -11.78
N ARG A 129 11.30 3.82 -10.76
CA ARG A 129 12.07 4.07 -9.54
C ARG A 129 11.13 4.23 -8.36
N ILE A 130 11.61 3.93 -7.17
CA ILE A 130 10.90 4.16 -5.92
C ILE A 130 11.73 4.95 -4.94
N LEU A 131 11.06 5.60 -3.99
CA LEU A 131 11.68 6.08 -2.77
C LEU A 131 11.59 4.97 -1.73
N PHE A 132 12.75 4.38 -1.41
CA PHE A 132 12.86 3.35 -0.40
C PHE A 132 13.30 3.97 0.94
N LEU A 133 12.56 3.68 1.99
CA LEU A 133 12.92 4.01 3.37
C LEU A 133 13.22 2.71 4.12
N PRO A 134 14.48 2.42 4.50
CA PRO A 134 14.78 1.27 5.33
C PRO A 134 14.00 1.31 6.65
N VAL A 135 13.60 0.14 7.17
CA VAL A 135 13.07 0.04 8.53
C VAL A 135 14.10 0.55 9.54
N SER A 136 13.66 0.88 10.76
CA SER A 136 14.54 1.43 11.79
C SER A 136 15.78 0.56 12.02
N SER A 137 16.93 1.19 12.33
CA SER A 137 18.16 0.48 12.69
C SER A 137 17.97 -0.50 13.86
N SER A 138 17.00 -0.22 14.73
CA SER A 138 16.65 -1.02 15.90
C SER A 138 15.70 -2.19 15.59
N PHE A 139 15.18 -2.29 14.35
CA PHE A 139 14.23 -3.33 13.97
C PHE A 139 14.88 -4.70 13.99
N ILE A 140 14.30 -5.61 14.77
CA ILE A 140 14.65 -7.04 14.81
C ILE A 140 13.37 -7.83 14.53
N GLY A 141 13.29 -8.45 13.36
CA GLY A 141 12.09 -9.18 12.94
C GLY A 141 12.19 -9.70 11.52
N LYS A 142 11.10 -10.30 11.05
CA LYS A 142 10.89 -10.77 9.69
C LYS A 142 10.07 -9.75 8.90
N PHE A 143 9.95 -9.94 7.59
CA PHE A 143 9.16 -9.05 6.75
C PHE A 143 7.68 -8.96 7.19
N ASP A 144 7.13 -10.01 7.79
CA ASP A 144 5.77 -10.01 8.31
C ASP A 144 5.56 -9.13 9.54
N ASP A 145 6.63 -8.80 10.26
CA ASP A 145 6.60 -7.89 11.41
C ASP A 145 6.67 -6.41 10.98
N VAL A 146 6.96 -6.13 9.69
CA VAL A 146 6.97 -4.77 9.14
C VAL A 146 5.51 -4.32 8.95
N PRO A 147 5.11 -3.13 9.45
CA PRO A 147 3.77 -2.60 9.20
C PRO A 147 3.45 -2.60 7.71
N LYS A 148 2.39 -3.33 7.31
CA LYS A 148 2.07 -3.51 5.89
C LYS A 148 1.77 -2.19 5.18
N LYS A 149 1.20 -1.23 5.92
CA LYS A 149 0.80 0.07 5.41
C LYS A 149 0.74 1.11 6.53
N VAL A 150 1.39 2.25 6.35
CA VAL A 150 1.27 3.42 7.23
C VAL A 150 0.84 4.62 6.41
N ARG A 151 -0.23 5.31 6.82
CA ARG A 151 -0.87 6.35 6.02
C ARG A 151 -0.87 7.68 6.76
N LYS A 152 -0.73 8.78 6.01
CA LYS A 152 -0.82 10.13 6.54
C LYS A 152 -1.50 11.05 5.55
N ALA A 153 -2.56 11.71 5.99
CA ALA A 153 -3.24 12.75 5.24
C ALA A 153 -2.90 14.14 5.81
N TYR A 154 -2.99 15.16 4.95
CA TYR A 154 -2.68 16.54 5.28
C TYR A 154 -3.89 17.44 5.03
N GLY A 155 -4.16 18.35 5.97
CA GLY A 155 -5.34 19.19 5.97
C GLY A 155 -6.54 18.53 6.66
N LYS A 156 -7.38 19.34 7.32
CA LYS A 156 -8.47 18.85 8.18
C LYS A 156 -9.44 17.91 7.45
N GLU A 157 -9.80 18.25 6.22
CA GLU A 157 -10.72 17.47 5.40
C GLU A 157 -10.14 16.10 5.04
N ASN A 158 -8.92 16.06 4.49
CA ASN A 158 -8.26 14.81 4.10
C ASN A 158 -7.99 13.89 5.31
N ILE A 159 -7.65 14.47 6.48
CA ILE A 159 -7.48 13.72 7.73
C ILE A 159 -8.78 13.02 8.13
N GLU A 160 -9.92 13.72 8.04
CA GLU A 160 -11.23 13.12 8.33
C GLU A 160 -11.61 12.05 7.31
N LEU A 161 -11.33 12.27 6.02
CA LEU A 161 -11.56 11.27 4.97
C LEU A 161 -10.73 9.99 5.20
N LEU A 162 -9.44 10.14 5.52
CA LEU A 162 -8.57 9.02 5.83
C LEU A 162 -9.09 8.23 7.03
N ARG A 163 -9.48 8.93 8.11
CA ARG A 163 -10.06 8.28 9.30
C ARG A 163 -11.32 7.47 8.98
N VAL A 164 -12.22 8.03 8.16
CA VAL A 164 -13.44 7.31 7.73
C VAL A 164 -13.08 6.07 6.92
N TYR A 165 -12.10 6.17 6.01
CA TYR A 165 -11.63 5.04 5.23
C TYR A 165 -11.00 3.95 6.09
N GLU A 166 -10.11 4.30 7.02
CA GLU A 166 -9.45 3.34 7.91
C GLU A 166 -10.45 2.62 8.82
N ALA A 167 -11.45 3.34 9.34
CA ALA A 167 -12.54 2.74 10.11
C ALA A 167 -13.38 1.77 9.25
N TYR A 168 -13.62 2.11 7.99
CA TYR A 168 -14.29 1.22 7.04
C TYR A 168 -13.42 -0.01 6.71
N GLU A 169 -12.14 0.18 6.41
CA GLU A 169 -11.20 -0.88 6.06
C GLU A 169 -11.06 -1.88 7.22
N ALA A 170 -10.86 -1.39 8.45
CA ALA A 170 -10.76 -2.21 9.65
C ALA A 170 -12.03 -3.01 9.95
N ARG A 171 -13.21 -2.45 9.67
CA ARG A 171 -14.48 -3.10 9.99
C ARG A 171 -14.97 -4.07 8.92
N TYR A 172 -14.75 -3.75 7.65
CA TYR A 172 -15.42 -4.44 6.54
C TYR A 172 -14.46 -5.07 5.54
N VAL A 173 -13.23 -4.57 5.40
CA VAL A 173 -12.29 -5.06 4.39
C VAL A 173 -11.32 -6.06 5.01
N ILE A 174 -10.60 -5.68 6.06
CA ILE A 174 -9.57 -6.52 6.68
C ILE A 174 -10.13 -7.85 7.18
N PRO A 175 -11.26 -7.91 7.92
CA PRO A 175 -11.80 -9.18 8.41
C PRO A 175 -12.29 -10.12 7.31
N ASN A 176 -12.67 -9.57 6.15
CA ASN A 176 -13.23 -10.32 5.02
C ASN A 176 -12.21 -10.54 3.90
N ARG A 177 -10.96 -10.10 4.08
CA ARG A 177 -9.91 -10.27 3.09
C ARG A 177 -9.42 -11.71 3.15
N GLN A 178 -9.70 -12.49 2.10
CA GLN A 178 -9.00 -13.75 1.89
C GLN A 178 -7.54 -13.44 1.57
N GLN A 179 -6.66 -13.70 2.53
CA GLN A 179 -5.22 -13.56 2.34
C GLN A 179 -4.69 -14.86 1.74
N MET A 180 -4.13 -14.77 0.53
CA MET A 180 -3.38 -15.88 -0.05
C MET A 180 -2.17 -16.17 0.83
N SER A 181 -1.88 -17.44 1.02
CA SER A 181 -0.56 -17.84 1.53
C SER A 181 0.52 -17.36 0.58
N ARG A 182 1.75 -17.29 1.09
CA ARG A 182 2.91 -16.89 0.28
C ARG A 182 3.11 -17.78 -0.96
N ALA A 183 2.90 -19.08 -0.82
CA ALA A 183 3.01 -20.04 -1.93
C ALA A 183 1.91 -19.81 -2.97
N GLU A 184 0.65 -19.68 -2.54
CA GLU A 184 -0.46 -19.37 -3.45
C GLU A 184 -0.25 -18.04 -4.18
N ALA A 185 0.23 -17.01 -3.47
CA ALA A 185 0.54 -15.73 -4.10
C ALA A 185 1.63 -15.89 -5.16
N TRP A 186 2.69 -16.65 -4.89
CA TRP A 186 3.76 -16.90 -5.85
C TRP A 186 3.28 -17.56 -7.16
N ASP A 187 2.34 -18.50 -7.03
CA ASP A 187 1.80 -19.28 -8.15
C ASP A 187 0.75 -18.51 -8.96
N HIS A 188 0.01 -17.58 -8.34
CA HIS A 188 -1.12 -16.90 -8.98
C HIS A 188 -0.87 -15.44 -9.35
N MET A 189 0.04 -14.75 -8.66
CA MET A 189 0.23 -13.32 -8.87
C MET A 189 0.86 -13.03 -10.25
N LEU A 190 0.48 -11.88 -10.80
CA LEU A 190 0.90 -11.44 -12.12
C LEU A 190 2.43 -11.34 -12.20
N THR A 191 3.03 -12.05 -13.16
CA THR A 191 4.48 -11.96 -13.45
C THR A 191 4.81 -10.65 -14.16
N TYR A 192 6.04 -10.15 -14.01
CA TYR A 192 6.50 -8.97 -14.75
C TYR A 192 6.46 -9.16 -16.27
N GLU A 193 6.80 -10.34 -16.78
CA GLU A 193 6.72 -10.65 -18.21
C GLU A 193 5.30 -10.42 -18.77
N ARG A 194 4.28 -10.97 -18.10
CA ARG A 194 2.87 -10.77 -18.44
C ARG A 194 2.44 -9.32 -18.30
N TRP A 195 2.88 -8.62 -17.25
CA TRP A 195 2.60 -7.19 -17.07
C TRP A 195 3.17 -6.35 -18.23
N LYS A 196 4.38 -6.69 -18.72
CA LYS A 196 5.00 -6.05 -19.89
C LYS A 196 4.21 -6.30 -21.19
N LYS A 197 3.48 -7.41 -21.28
CA LYS A 197 2.56 -7.72 -22.40
C LYS A 197 1.22 -6.99 -22.30
N GLY A 198 1.02 -6.14 -21.28
CA GLY A 198 -0.17 -5.31 -21.11
C GLY A 198 -1.18 -5.88 -20.11
N GLU A 199 -0.93 -7.05 -19.52
CA GLU A 199 -1.81 -7.57 -18.47
C GLU A 199 -1.74 -6.68 -17.23
N ARG A 200 -2.87 -6.52 -16.54
CA ARG A 200 -2.95 -5.70 -15.32
C ARG A 200 -3.68 -6.48 -14.24
N TYR A 201 -3.14 -6.41 -13.03
CA TYR A 201 -3.81 -7.01 -11.89
C TYR A 201 -5.03 -6.18 -11.52
N THR A 202 -6.19 -6.83 -11.48
CA THR A 202 -7.43 -6.23 -10.98
C THR A 202 -7.75 -6.94 -9.66
N PRO A 203 -7.68 -6.24 -8.50
CA PRO A 203 -8.07 -6.85 -7.23
C PRO A 203 -9.49 -7.39 -7.32
N ILE A 204 -9.76 -8.56 -6.74
CA ILE A 204 -11.06 -9.26 -6.78
C ILE A 204 -12.22 -8.34 -6.36
N VAL A 205 -11.97 -7.41 -5.43
CA VAL A 205 -12.95 -6.40 -4.98
C VAL A 205 -13.47 -5.49 -6.12
N LYS A 206 -12.65 -5.19 -7.13
CA LYS A 206 -13.07 -4.39 -8.30
C LYS A 206 -13.96 -5.17 -9.28
N GLN A 207 -14.00 -6.51 -9.23
CA GLN A 207 -14.95 -7.29 -10.03
C GLN A 207 -16.38 -7.18 -9.47
N ALA A 208 -16.53 -7.23 -8.14
CA ALA A 208 -17.85 -7.15 -7.50
C ALA A 208 -18.59 -5.82 -7.81
N LEU A 209 -17.87 -4.71 -7.96
CA LEU A 209 -18.44 -3.40 -8.29
C LEU A 209 -18.70 -3.17 -9.79
N ARG A 210 -18.22 -4.05 -10.67
CA ARG A 210 -18.56 -4.03 -12.11
C ARG A 210 -19.78 -4.89 -12.43
N SER A 211 -20.27 -5.64 -11.45
CA SER A 211 -21.37 -6.60 -11.58
C SER A 211 -22.62 -6.20 -10.77
N SER A 212 -22.66 -4.96 -10.26
CA SER A 212 -23.76 -4.40 -9.47
C SER A 212 -24.35 -3.15 -10.11
#